data_AF-A0A958CTL6-F1
#
_entry.id   AF-A0A958CTL6-F1
#
_cell.length_a   1.000
_cell.length_b   1.000
_cell.length_c   1.000
_cell.angle_alpha   90.00
_cell.angle_beta   90.00
_cell.angle_gamma   90.00
#
_symmetry.space_group_name_H-M   'P 1'
#
loop_
_entity.id
_entity.type
_entity.pdbx_description
1 polymer ?
#
loop_
_entity_poly.entity_id
_entity_poly.type
_entity_poly.pdbx_seq_one_letter_code
_entity_poly.pdbx_strand_id
1 'polypeptide(L)'
;PKRATAYIAQTLQDAPEIIARIERWWTRVRAMEWRQATVLQIMEELEPRAEDALLAQARVALSLAAALHLQAGQISTAPAEMTAGIDDGLPQASYATALHSLAASLQKADTSAAADWHQWPASLRDPLDTFLASYGRWADLPLETARPRWVDDPSALLAALPELTRSAAPIDPAEASRRRVTAAAGVSPQLKSGQRKQFDAAAAQVEQLTALLPQVHTAVVIVAAAARYWVSGAANEALADGRLLTADEVFLLELEELKQMMTGEWSNVEQVRPLVEARRQ
;
A
#
# COMPACT_ATOMS: atom_id res chain seq x y z
N PRO A 1 -23.39 12.67 17.32
CA PRO A 1 -23.83 12.76 15.89
C PRO A 1 -23.18 13.92 15.11
N LYS A 2 -23.48 15.20 15.41
CA LYS A 2 -23.00 16.35 14.60
C LYS A 2 -21.47 16.43 14.43
N ARG A 3 -20.70 16.22 15.51
CA ARG A 3 -19.23 16.20 15.47
C ARG A 3 -18.68 15.07 14.59
N ALA A 4 -19.26 13.88 14.69
CA ALA A 4 -18.86 12.73 13.87
C ALA A 4 -19.12 12.96 12.38
N THR A 5 -20.29 13.50 12.02
CA THR A 5 -20.61 13.84 10.63
C THR A 5 -19.66 14.89 10.05
N ALA A 6 -19.33 15.92 10.83
CA ALA A 6 -18.35 16.93 10.40
C ALA A 6 -16.95 16.34 10.21
N TYR A 7 -16.52 15.46 11.13
CA TYR A 7 -15.24 14.76 11.02
C TYR A 7 -15.17 13.84 9.80
N ILE A 8 -16.22 13.06 9.52
CA ILE A 8 -16.32 12.22 8.32
C ILE A 8 -16.23 13.07 7.05
N ALA A 9 -16.97 14.19 7.00
CA ALA A 9 -16.94 15.09 5.85
C ALA A 9 -15.53 15.67 5.61
N GLN A 10 -14.85 16.08 6.68
CA GLN A 10 -13.47 16.55 6.59
C GLN A 10 -12.52 15.45 6.08
N THR A 11 -12.63 14.23 6.60
CA THR A 11 -11.82 13.09 6.14
C THR A 11 -12.03 12.79 4.65
N LEU A 12 -13.28 12.82 4.18
CA LEU A 12 -13.62 12.60 2.77
C LEU A 12 -13.04 13.68 1.85
N GLN A 13 -12.83 14.90 2.37
CA GLN A 13 -12.20 16.00 1.66
C GLN A 13 -10.66 15.90 1.69
N ASP A 14 -10.07 15.69 2.86
CA ASP A 14 -8.61 15.77 3.06
C ASP A 14 -7.85 14.56 2.51
N ALA A 15 -8.39 13.35 2.69
CA ALA A 15 -7.67 12.12 2.35
C ALA A 15 -7.25 12.05 0.87
N PRO A 16 -8.13 12.36 -0.11
CA PRO A 16 -7.74 12.42 -1.52
C PRO A 16 -6.59 13.39 -1.80
N GLU A 17 -6.56 14.54 -1.15
CA GLU A 17 -5.49 15.53 -1.34
C GLU A 17 -4.15 15.03 -0.82
N ILE A 18 -4.15 14.36 0.33
CA ILE A 18 -2.97 13.71 0.92
C ILE A 18 -2.45 12.60 0.00
N ILE A 19 -3.34 11.71 -0.47
CA ILE A 19 -2.99 10.63 -1.40
C ILE A 19 -2.33 11.20 -2.67
N ALA A 20 -2.97 12.22 -3.28
CA ALA A 20 -2.45 12.83 -4.50
C ALA A 20 -1.10 13.52 -4.29
N ARG A 21 -0.87 14.13 -3.10
CA ARG A 21 0.42 14.72 -2.74
C ARG A 21 1.51 13.66 -2.61
N ILE A 22 1.22 12.52 -1.99
CA ILE A 22 2.16 11.39 -1.85
C ILE A 22 2.50 10.79 -3.21
N GLU A 23 1.53 10.58 -4.10
CA GLU A 23 1.77 10.08 -5.46
C GLU A 23 2.65 11.03 -6.30
N ARG A 24 2.40 12.34 -6.23
CA ARG A 24 3.27 13.34 -6.90
C ARG A 24 4.68 13.35 -6.32
N TRP A 25 4.79 13.28 -5.00
CA TRP A 25 6.08 13.22 -4.31
C TRP A 25 6.88 11.98 -4.74
N TRP A 26 6.25 10.82 -4.78
CA TRP A 26 6.84 9.56 -5.25
C TRP A 26 7.31 9.62 -6.70
N THR A 27 6.47 10.17 -7.59
CA THR A 27 6.81 10.36 -9.00
C THR A 27 8.11 11.17 -9.14
N ARG A 28 8.26 12.23 -8.34
CA ARG A 28 9.49 13.03 -8.29
C ARG A 28 10.66 12.23 -7.72
N VAL A 29 10.49 11.52 -6.60
CA VAL A 29 11.54 10.69 -5.98
C VAL A 29 12.11 9.66 -6.96
N ARG A 30 11.25 8.99 -7.72
CA ARG A 30 11.65 8.02 -8.75
C ARG A 30 12.45 8.60 -9.90
N ALA A 31 12.29 9.89 -10.19
CA ALA A 31 12.94 10.58 -11.28
C ALA A 31 14.27 11.24 -10.85
N MET A 32 14.65 11.15 -9.57
CA MET A 32 15.87 11.76 -9.07
C MET A 32 17.12 10.97 -9.46
N GLU A 33 18.18 11.70 -9.77
CA GLU A 33 19.54 11.13 -9.73
C GLU A 33 20.03 11.09 -8.30
N TRP A 34 20.44 9.92 -7.83
CA TRP A 34 20.96 9.74 -6.48
C TRP A 34 22.38 10.28 -6.36
N ARG A 35 22.53 11.21 -5.42
CA ARG A 35 23.79 11.79 -4.93
C ARG A 35 23.64 12.04 -3.44
N GLN A 36 24.74 12.13 -2.68
CA GLN A 36 24.71 12.43 -1.24
C GLN A 36 23.71 13.52 -0.83
N ALA A 37 23.69 14.67 -1.52
CA ALA A 37 22.76 15.77 -1.21
C ALA A 37 21.28 15.38 -1.37
N THR A 38 20.94 14.65 -2.43
CA THR A 38 19.56 14.17 -2.66
C THR A 38 19.16 13.06 -1.69
N VAL A 39 20.11 12.23 -1.26
CA VAL A 39 19.88 11.21 -0.22
C VAL A 39 19.49 11.89 1.09
N LEU A 40 20.24 12.91 1.52
CA LEU A 40 19.91 13.66 2.74
C LEU A 40 18.58 14.41 2.62
N GLN A 41 18.31 15.02 1.46
CA GLN A 41 17.02 15.68 1.22
C GLN A 41 15.84 14.72 1.35
N ILE A 42 15.89 13.54 0.71
CA ILE A 42 14.79 12.58 0.77
C ILE A 42 14.62 12.00 2.17
N MET A 43 15.70 11.80 2.92
CA MET A 43 15.64 11.42 4.33
C MET A 43 14.78 12.40 5.15
N GLU A 44 15.00 13.70 5.01
CA GLU A 44 14.24 14.74 5.72
C GLU A 44 12.76 14.80 5.28
N GLU A 45 12.48 14.45 4.03
CA GLU A 45 11.12 14.43 3.50
C GLU A 45 10.34 13.15 3.86
N LEU A 46 11.01 12.05 4.21
CA LEU A 46 10.35 10.75 4.45
C LEU A 46 9.43 10.79 5.67
N GLU A 47 9.89 11.33 6.79
CA GLU A 47 9.13 11.39 8.05
C GLU A 47 7.78 12.13 7.90
N PRO A 48 7.72 13.39 7.41
CA PRO A 48 6.44 14.08 7.27
C PRO A 48 5.50 13.39 6.26
N ARG A 49 6.03 12.65 5.28
CA ARG A 49 5.22 11.88 4.32
C ARG A 49 4.65 10.60 4.94
N ALA A 50 5.42 9.94 5.78
CA ALA A 50 4.96 8.80 6.56
C ALA A 50 3.85 9.21 7.53
N GLU A 51 4.05 10.33 8.24
CA GLU A 51 3.03 10.89 9.14
C GLU A 51 1.73 11.22 8.39
N ASP A 52 1.83 11.96 7.27
CA ASP A 52 0.69 12.27 6.40
C ASP A 52 -0.09 10.99 5.99
N ALA A 53 0.60 9.96 5.52
CA ALA A 53 0.01 8.72 5.04
C ALA A 53 -0.69 7.92 6.15
N LEU A 54 -0.01 7.76 7.29
CA LEU A 54 -0.53 7.01 8.45
C LEU A 54 -1.72 7.73 9.09
N LEU A 55 -1.65 9.06 9.23
CA LEU A 55 -2.76 9.86 9.71
C LEU A 55 -3.97 9.77 8.77
N ALA A 56 -3.77 9.85 7.46
CA ALA A 56 -4.85 9.68 6.49
C ALA A 56 -5.51 8.29 6.62
N GLN A 57 -4.70 7.23 6.73
CA GLN A 57 -5.21 5.86 6.91
C GLN A 57 -6.02 5.73 8.21
N ALA A 58 -5.51 6.23 9.34
CA ALA A 58 -6.19 6.20 10.62
C ALA A 58 -7.51 7.00 10.59
N ARG A 59 -7.50 8.19 9.98
CA ARG A 59 -8.71 9.03 9.83
C ARG A 59 -9.80 8.35 9.01
N VAL A 60 -9.45 7.71 7.90
CA VAL A 60 -10.40 6.97 7.07
C VAL A 60 -10.98 5.78 7.84
N ALA A 61 -10.15 4.99 8.53
CA ALA A 61 -10.61 3.86 9.32
C ALA A 61 -11.56 4.29 10.46
N LEU A 62 -11.19 5.33 11.22
CA LEU A 62 -12.04 5.88 12.28
C LEU A 62 -13.35 6.48 11.74
N SER A 63 -13.29 7.17 10.60
CA SER A 63 -14.47 7.74 9.95
C SER A 63 -15.40 6.64 9.45
N LEU A 64 -14.86 5.52 8.93
CA LEU A 64 -15.65 4.37 8.49
C LEU A 64 -16.37 3.73 9.68
N ALA A 65 -15.66 3.47 10.77
CA ALA A 65 -16.26 2.95 12.00
C ALA A 65 -17.38 3.88 12.52
N ALA A 66 -17.15 5.20 12.50
CA ALA A 66 -18.16 6.18 12.89
C ALA A 66 -19.39 6.17 11.96
N ALA A 67 -19.18 6.06 10.64
CA ALA A 67 -20.27 6.00 9.65
C ALA A 67 -21.09 4.72 9.80
N LEU A 68 -20.43 3.56 9.99
CA LEU A 68 -21.08 2.28 10.28
C LEU A 68 -21.91 2.35 11.58
N HIS A 69 -21.37 2.96 12.63
CA HIS A 69 -22.10 3.15 13.89
C HIS A 69 -23.35 4.04 13.70
N LEU A 70 -23.25 5.14 12.94
CA LEU A 70 -24.39 6.00 12.63
C LEU A 70 -25.46 5.26 11.82
N GLN A 71 -25.05 4.40 10.89
CA GLN A 71 -25.93 3.58 10.06
C GLN A 71 -26.64 2.51 10.90
N ALA A 72 -25.90 1.77 11.73
CA ALA A 72 -26.43 0.73 12.61
C ALA A 72 -27.41 1.30 13.65
N GLY A 73 -27.16 2.50 14.18
CA GLY A 73 -28.06 3.15 15.13
C GLY A 73 -29.47 3.47 14.61
N GLN A 74 -29.72 3.34 13.30
CA GLN A 74 -31.05 3.54 12.69
C GLN A 74 -31.87 2.26 12.55
N ILE A 75 -31.26 1.08 12.73
CA ILE A 75 -31.87 -0.22 12.45
C ILE A 75 -31.70 -1.17 13.65
N SER A 76 -32.64 -2.09 13.82
CA SER A 76 -32.57 -3.11 14.87
C SER A 76 -31.63 -4.26 14.51
N THR A 77 -31.54 -4.59 13.22
CA THR A 77 -30.68 -5.65 12.67
C THR A 77 -30.13 -5.19 11.32
N ALA A 78 -28.81 -5.23 11.16
CA ALA A 78 -28.14 -4.93 9.89
C ALA A 78 -28.01 -6.22 9.07
N PRO A 79 -28.51 -6.25 7.82
CA PRO A 79 -28.11 -7.28 6.85
C PRO A 79 -26.59 -7.39 6.77
N ALA A 80 -26.05 -8.61 6.76
CA ALA A 80 -24.60 -8.85 6.66
C ALA A 80 -24.02 -8.23 5.38
N GLU A 81 -24.83 -8.13 4.34
CA GLU A 81 -24.48 -7.54 3.05
C GLU A 81 -24.13 -6.04 3.15
N MET A 82 -24.55 -5.34 4.22
CA MET A 82 -24.21 -3.94 4.45
C MET A 82 -22.74 -3.73 4.84
N THR A 83 -22.08 -4.76 5.38
CA THR A 83 -20.64 -4.74 5.68
C THR A 83 -19.83 -5.58 4.71
N ALA A 84 -20.42 -6.06 3.61
CA ALA A 84 -19.75 -6.90 2.63
C ALA A 84 -18.40 -6.31 2.20
N GLY A 85 -17.35 -7.13 2.30
CA GLY A 85 -15.97 -6.77 1.98
C GLY A 85 -15.24 -5.99 3.09
N ILE A 86 -15.92 -5.29 4.00
CA ILE A 86 -15.30 -4.48 5.08
C ILE A 86 -14.48 -5.36 6.02
N ASP A 87 -15.07 -6.48 6.46
CA ASP A 87 -14.47 -7.40 7.42
C ASP A 87 -13.34 -8.26 6.82
N ASP A 88 -13.28 -8.38 5.49
CA ASP A 88 -12.29 -9.18 4.76
C ASP A 88 -10.97 -8.42 4.49
N GLY A 89 -10.77 -7.26 5.13
CA GLY A 89 -9.57 -6.46 4.93
C GLY A 89 -9.55 -5.74 3.58
N LEU A 90 -10.56 -4.92 3.31
CA LEU A 90 -10.71 -4.08 2.09
C LEU A 90 -9.42 -3.49 1.49
N PRO A 91 -8.45 -2.98 2.28
CA PRO A 91 -7.22 -2.45 1.69
C PRO A 91 -6.49 -3.46 0.80
N GLN A 92 -6.65 -4.75 1.08
CA GLN A 92 -6.04 -5.86 0.35
C GLN A 92 -6.94 -6.41 -0.76
N ALA A 93 -8.25 -6.15 -0.76
CA ALA A 93 -9.19 -6.77 -1.70
C ALA A 93 -8.94 -6.41 -3.17
N SER A 94 -8.65 -5.13 -3.48
CA SER A 94 -8.34 -4.71 -4.85
C SER A 94 -7.04 -5.32 -5.36
N TYR A 95 -6.00 -5.31 -4.53
CA TYR A 95 -4.71 -5.94 -4.83
C TYR A 95 -4.87 -7.46 -4.98
N ALA A 96 -5.57 -8.13 -4.06
CA ALA A 96 -5.81 -9.57 -4.09
C ALA A 96 -6.60 -9.99 -5.33
N THR A 97 -7.58 -9.20 -5.75
CA THR A 97 -8.36 -9.45 -6.99
C THR A 97 -7.47 -9.33 -8.23
N ALA A 98 -6.64 -8.28 -8.30
CA ALA A 98 -5.66 -8.12 -9.37
C ALA A 98 -4.66 -9.27 -9.40
N LEU A 99 -4.21 -9.73 -8.23
CA LEU A 99 -3.27 -10.83 -8.06
C LEU A 99 -3.86 -12.17 -8.51
N HIS A 100 -5.12 -12.47 -8.16
CA HIS A 100 -5.83 -13.66 -8.65
C HIS A 100 -6.03 -13.59 -10.17
N SER A 101 -6.30 -12.40 -10.71
CA SER A 101 -6.44 -12.19 -12.16
C SER A 101 -5.10 -12.44 -12.89
N LEU A 102 -3.99 -11.99 -12.32
CA LEU A 102 -2.64 -12.28 -12.81
C LEU A 102 -2.37 -13.79 -12.75
N ALA A 103 -2.62 -14.43 -11.60
CA ALA A 103 -2.42 -15.87 -11.42
C ALA A 103 -3.21 -16.70 -12.45
N ALA A 104 -4.50 -16.37 -12.66
CA ALA A 104 -5.34 -17.04 -13.64
C ALA A 104 -4.89 -16.82 -15.09
N SER A 105 -4.30 -15.65 -15.39
CA SER A 105 -3.74 -15.35 -16.71
C SER A 105 -2.47 -16.16 -16.97
N LEU A 106 -1.61 -16.29 -15.95
CA LEU A 106 -0.33 -16.99 -16.05
C LEU A 106 -0.46 -18.51 -15.94
N GLN A 107 -1.45 -19.05 -15.22
CA GLN A 107 -1.69 -20.51 -15.12
C GLN A 107 -1.97 -21.17 -16.48
N LYS A 108 -2.54 -20.42 -17.43
CA LYS A 108 -2.84 -20.92 -18.78
C LYS A 108 -1.59 -21.17 -19.61
N ALA A 109 -0.46 -20.59 -19.21
CA ALA A 109 0.82 -20.94 -19.78
C ALA A 109 1.62 -21.76 -18.78
N ASP A 110 2.33 -22.75 -19.29
CA ASP A 110 3.23 -23.56 -18.49
C ASP A 110 4.43 -22.69 -18.04
N THR A 111 4.26 -21.92 -16.96
CA THR A 111 5.23 -20.95 -16.45
C THR A 111 6.30 -21.58 -15.57
N SER A 112 6.28 -22.91 -15.38
CA SER A 112 7.25 -23.61 -14.53
C SER A 112 8.69 -23.59 -15.07
N ALA A 113 8.92 -23.06 -16.27
CA ALA A 113 10.17 -23.24 -17.01
C ALA A 113 11.11 -22.01 -17.09
N ALA A 114 10.68 -20.79 -16.75
CA ALA A 114 11.52 -19.61 -16.99
C ALA A 114 11.73 -18.77 -15.73
N ALA A 115 12.86 -19.04 -15.05
CA ALA A 115 13.42 -18.21 -13.99
C ALA A 115 13.76 -16.78 -14.45
N ASP A 116 13.92 -16.57 -15.76
CA ASP A 116 14.13 -15.26 -16.37
C ASP A 116 12.86 -14.76 -17.06
N TRP A 117 12.03 -14.04 -16.29
CA TRP A 117 10.75 -13.49 -16.77
C TRP A 117 10.91 -12.48 -17.91
N HIS A 118 12.10 -11.88 -18.08
CA HIS A 118 12.36 -10.99 -19.20
C HIS A 118 12.34 -11.73 -20.54
N GLN A 119 12.58 -13.04 -20.55
CA GLN A 119 12.56 -13.88 -21.76
C GLN A 119 11.17 -14.44 -22.10
N TRP A 120 10.16 -14.15 -21.28
CA TRP A 120 8.81 -14.64 -21.53
C TRP A 120 8.22 -14.08 -22.85
N PRO A 121 7.35 -14.83 -23.54
CA PRO A 121 6.61 -14.30 -24.68
C PRO A 121 5.70 -13.13 -24.23
N ALA A 122 5.40 -12.21 -25.14
CA ALA A 122 4.56 -11.03 -24.87
C ALA A 122 3.21 -11.40 -24.24
N SER A 123 2.59 -12.50 -24.66
CA SER A 123 1.32 -12.98 -24.08
C SER A 123 1.36 -13.26 -22.57
N LEU A 124 2.55 -13.48 -22.00
CA LEU A 124 2.75 -13.67 -20.56
C LEU A 124 3.38 -12.46 -19.87
N ARG A 125 4.18 -11.68 -20.61
CA ARG A 125 4.71 -10.42 -20.09
C ARG A 125 3.64 -9.35 -19.98
N ASP A 126 2.76 -9.18 -20.97
CA ASP A 126 1.78 -8.09 -20.98
C ASP A 126 0.88 -8.06 -19.72
N PRO A 127 0.32 -9.20 -19.24
CA PRO A 127 -0.42 -9.22 -17.97
C PRO A 127 0.45 -8.88 -16.75
N LEU A 128 1.68 -9.36 -16.72
CA LEU A 128 2.64 -9.07 -15.64
C LEU A 128 3.04 -7.59 -15.65
N ASP A 129 3.41 -7.04 -16.81
CA ASP A 129 3.76 -5.63 -16.99
C ASP A 129 2.59 -4.71 -16.60
N THR A 130 1.37 -5.08 -16.99
CA THR A 130 0.15 -4.35 -16.58
C THR A 130 -0.02 -4.36 -15.07
N PHE A 131 0.20 -5.52 -14.44
CA PHE A 131 0.13 -5.66 -12.99
C PHE A 131 1.24 -4.85 -12.29
N LEU A 132 2.48 -4.95 -12.75
CA LEU A 132 3.63 -4.24 -12.20
C LEU A 132 3.53 -2.72 -12.40
N ALA A 133 2.89 -2.25 -13.47
CA ALA A 133 2.60 -0.83 -13.63
C ALA A 133 1.71 -0.27 -12.51
N SER A 134 0.79 -1.08 -11.99
CA SER A 134 -0.16 -0.68 -10.93
C SER A 134 0.34 -1.00 -9.52
N TYR A 135 0.99 -2.16 -9.36
CA TYR A 135 1.35 -2.75 -8.07
C TYR A 135 2.84 -3.06 -7.92
N GLY A 136 3.69 -2.73 -8.90
CA GLY A 136 5.12 -3.05 -8.84
C GLY A 136 5.87 -2.42 -7.66
N ARG A 137 5.33 -1.35 -7.08
CA ARG A 137 5.83 -0.72 -5.84
C ARG A 137 5.57 -1.55 -4.56
N TRP A 138 4.76 -2.59 -4.64
CA TRP A 138 4.48 -3.49 -3.52
C TRP A 138 5.58 -4.53 -3.36
N ALA A 139 5.52 -5.27 -2.27
CA ALA A 139 6.38 -6.41 -1.95
C ALA A 139 5.55 -7.50 -1.25
N ASP A 140 6.15 -8.65 -1.00
CA ASP A 140 5.59 -9.69 -0.13
C ASP A 140 5.25 -9.13 1.27
N LEU A 141 6.12 -8.27 1.80
CA LEU A 141 5.89 -7.43 2.98
C LEU A 141 6.01 -5.96 2.57
N PRO A 142 4.91 -5.30 2.17
CA PRO A 142 4.97 -3.95 1.57
C PRO A 142 5.58 -2.86 2.46
N LEU A 143 5.52 -3.04 3.79
CA LEU A 143 6.05 -2.08 4.76
C LEU A 143 7.49 -2.39 5.19
N GLU A 144 8.01 -3.57 4.86
CA GLU A 144 9.41 -3.90 5.08
C GLU A 144 10.23 -3.24 3.97
N THR A 145 11.18 -2.38 4.34
CA THR A 145 12.03 -1.65 3.39
C THR A 145 13.12 -2.55 2.83
N ALA A 146 13.54 -3.56 3.58
CA ALA A 146 14.53 -4.55 3.14
C ALA A 146 14.00 -5.49 2.04
N ARG A 147 12.67 -5.62 1.87
CA ARG A 147 12.09 -6.46 0.80
C ARG A 147 12.14 -5.77 -0.55
N PRO A 148 12.67 -6.43 -1.60
CA PRO A 148 12.57 -5.97 -2.98
C PRO A 148 11.14 -5.63 -3.36
N ARG A 149 10.95 -4.53 -4.09
CA ARG A 149 9.64 -4.26 -4.70
C ARG A 149 9.50 -5.16 -5.92
N TRP A 150 8.27 -5.54 -6.28
CA TRP A 150 8.06 -6.44 -7.42
C TRP A 150 8.51 -5.86 -8.75
N VAL A 151 8.57 -4.54 -8.88
CA VAL A 151 9.15 -3.88 -10.06
C VAL A 151 10.67 -4.05 -10.14
N ASP A 152 11.34 -4.22 -9.00
CA ASP A 152 12.78 -4.45 -8.92
C ASP A 152 13.09 -5.95 -9.11
N ASP A 153 12.33 -6.80 -8.41
CA ASP A 153 12.43 -8.26 -8.47
C ASP A 153 11.05 -8.91 -8.23
N PRO A 154 10.38 -9.43 -9.27
CA PRO A 154 9.09 -10.10 -9.15
C PRO A 154 9.22 -11.57 -8.71
N SER A 155 10.41 -12.10 -8.42
CA SER A 155 10.60 -13.53 -8.14
C SER A 155 9.70 -14.05 -7.00
N ALA A 156 9.61 -13.30 -5.90
CA ALA A 156 8.75 -13.66 -4.77
C ALA A 156 7.25 -13.64 -5.14
N LEU A 157 6.83 -12.68 -5.97
CA LEU A 157 5.47 -12.60 -6.51
C LEU A 157 5.17 -13.83 -7.36
N LEU A 158 6.04 -14.14 -8.32
CA LEU A 158 5.87 -15.26 -9.26
C LEU A 158 5.84 -16.61 -8.53
N ALA A 159 6.70 -16.79 -7.51
CA ALA A 159 6.73 -17.99 -6.68
C ALA A 159 5.42 -18.22 -5.90
N ALA A 160 4.68 -17.15 -5.57
CA ALA A 160 3.42 -17.25 -4.82
C ALA A 160 2.20 -17.56 -5.70
N LEU A 161 2.25 -17.31 -7.01
CA LEU A 161 1.10 -17.47 -7.91
C LEU A 161 0.47 -18.87 -7.91
N PRO A 162 1.23 -19.99 -7.87
CA PRO A 162 0.63 -21.33 -7.87
C PRO A 162 -0.27 -21.60 -6.66
N GLU A 163 0.05 -21.06 -5.48
CA GLU A 163 -0.80 -21.19 -4.28
C GLU A 163 -2.08 -20.35 -4.40
N LEU A 164 -1.98 -19.18 -5.04
CA LEU A 164 -3.11 -18.28 -5.24
C LEU A 164 -4.16 -18.88 -6.19
N THR A 165 -3.74 -19.64 -7.21
CA THR A 165 -4.69 -20.37 -8.08
C THR A 165 -5.50 -21.45 -7.35
N ARG A 166 -4.99 -21.96 -6.21
CA ARG A 166 -5.67 -22.95 -5.37
C ARG A 166 -6.55 -22.31 -4.29
N SER A 167 -6.37 -21.02 -4.05
CA SER A 167 -7.10 -20.26 -3.04
C SER A 167 -8.47 -19.84 -3.58
N ALA A 168 -9.44 -19.66 -2.69
CA ALA A 168 -10.71 -19.07 -3.09
C ALA A 168 -10.48 -17.62 -3.53
N ALA A 169 -11.02 -17.25 -4.69
CA ALA A 169 -10.91 -15.88 -5.17
C ALA A 169 -11.57 -14.91 -4.16
N PRO A 170 -10.93 -13.76 -3.88
CA PRO A 170 -11.51 -12.74 -3.03
C PRO A 170 -12.79 -12.19 -3.66
N ILE A 171 -13.66 -11.62 -2.84
CA ILE A 171 -14.82 -10.89 -3.34
C ILE A 171 -14.32 -9.67 -4.13
N ASP A 172 -14.73 -9.58 -5.39
CA ASP A 172 -14.49 -8.40 -6.22
C ASP A 172 -14.99 -7.13 -5.49
N PRO A 173 -14.15 -6.10 -5.30
CA PRO A 173 -14.56 -4.84 -4.67
C PRO A 173 -15.81 -4.21 -5.29
N ALA A 174 -16.01 -4.33 -6.60
CA ALA A 174 -17.19 -3.82 -7.28
C ALA A 174 -18.44 -4.63 -6.92
N GLU A 175 -18.31 -5.95 -6.75
CA GLU A 175 -19.39 -6.80 -6.25
C GLU A 175 -19.71 -6.51 -4.79
N ALA A 176 -18.71 -6.35 -3.93
CA ALA A 176 -18.91 -5.96 -2.53
C ALA A 176 -19.66 -4.60 -2.44
N SER A 177 -19.28 -3.62 -3.25
CA SER A 177 -19.96 -2.33 -3.38
C SER A 177 -21.43 -2.48 -3.78
N ARG A 178 -21.72 -3.25 -4.86
CA ARG A 178 -23.09 -3.52 -5.30
C ARG A 178 -23.95 -4.15 -4.20
N ARG A 179 -23.40 -5.10 -3.44
CA ARG A 179 -24.10 -5.75 -2.32
C ARG A 179 -24.45 -4.75 -1.22
N ARG A 180 -23.50 -3.92 -0.80
CA ARG A 180 -23.74 -2.89 0.23
C ARG A 180 -24.81 -1.89 -0.19
N VAL A 181 -24.71 -1.36 -1.41
CA VAL A 181 -25.67 -0.40 -1.95
C VAL A 181 -27.07 -1.01 -2.06
N THR A 182 -27.17 -2.24 -2.57
CA THR A 182 -28.45 -2.96 -2.71
C THR A 182 -29.09 -3.23 -1.35
N ALA A 183 -28.28 -3.69 -0.37
CA ALA A 183 -28.76 -3.95 0.99
C ALA A 183 -29.26 -2.67 1.66
N ALA A 184 -28.51 -1.56 1.55
CA ALA A 184 -28.94 -0.27 2.08
C ALA A 184 -30.25 0.22 1.42
N ALA A 185 -30.39 0.06 0.11
CA ALA A 185 -31.61 0.43 -0.62
C ALA A 185 -32.83 -0.42 -0.21
N GLY A 186 -32.64 -1.67 0.19
CA GLY A 186 -33.71 -2.53 0.72
C GLY A 186 -34.19 -2.13 2.13
N VAL A 187 -33.30 -1.56 2.93
CA VAL A 187 -33.57 -1.12 4.31
C VAL A 187 -34.23 0.26 4.36
N SER A 188 -33.76 1.21 3.55
CA SER A 188 -34.19 2.61 3.57
C SER A 188 -35.72 2.84 3.55
N PRO A 189 -36.52 2.12 2.71
CA PRO A 189 -37.98 2.26 2.67
C PRO A 189 -38.69 1.88 3.98
N GLN A 190 -38.06 1.03 4.80
CA GLN A 190 -38.63 0.52 6.06
C GLN A 190 -38.49 1.54 7.20
N LEU A 191 -37.69 2.58 7.02
CA LEU A 191 -37.41 3.61 8.01
C LEU A 191 -38.41 4.77 7.96
N LYS A 192 -38.64 5.40 9.12
CA LYS A 192 -39.39 6.67 9.20
C LYS A 192 -38.62 7.77 8.47
N SER A 193 -39.33 8.76 7.92
CA SER A 193 -38.74 9.85 7.10
C SER A 193 -37.50 10.51 7.72
N GLY A 194 -37.52 10.83 9.02
CA GLY A 194 -36.37 11.42 9.71
C GLY A 194 -35.15 10.49 9.86
N GLN A 195 -35.39 9.19 10.07
CA GLN A 195 -34.35 8.16 10.17
C GLN A 195 -33.78 7.81 8.80
N ARG A 196 -34.65 7.74 7.79
CA ARG A 196 -34.29 7.47 6.39
C ARG A 196 -33.21 8.42 5.89
N LYS A 197 -33.41 9.73 6.06
CA LYS A 197 -32.43 10.74 5.62
C LYS A 197 -31.06 10.54 6.28
N GLN A 198 -31.02 10.21 7.57
CA GLN A 198 -29.77 9.98 8.30
C GLN A 198 -29.10 8.68 7.87
N PHE A 199 -29.89 7.63 7.68
CA PHE A 199 -29.43 6.33 7.19
C PHE A 199 -28.83 6.43 5.79
N ASP A 200 -29.54 7.04 4.84
CA ASP A 200 -29.08 7.18 3.46
C ASP A 200 -27.77 7.98 3.38
N ALA A 201 -27.66 9.04 4.19
CA ALA A 201 -26.43 9.82 4.30
C ALA A 201 -25.26 8.99 4.88
N ALA A 202 -25.51 8.21 5.94
CA ALA A 202 -24.49 7.34 6.53
C ALA A 202 -24.09 6.22 5.56
N ALA A 203 -25.03 5.62 4.84
CA ALA A 203 -24.77 4.59 3.83
C ALA A 203 -23.89 5.12 2.69
N ALA A 204 -24.18 6.32 2.19
CA ALA A 204 -23.35 6.98 1.18
C ALA A 204 -21.92 7.27 1.70
N GLN A 205 -21.79 7.67 2.97
CA GLN A 205 -20.49 7.89 3.61
C GLN A 205 -19.70 6.59 3.76
N VAL A 206 -20.33 5.49 4.18
CA VAL A 206 -19.70 4.16 4.25
C VAL A 206 -19.14 3.78 2.89
N GLU A 207 -19.92 3.93 1.82
CA GLU A 207 -19.46 3.57 0.48
C GLU A 207 -18.26 4.39 0.03
N GLN A 208 -18.29 5.72 0.24
CA GLN A 208 -17.17 6.59 -0.11
C GLN A 208 -15.90 6.26 0.70
N LEU A 209 -16.04 6.00 2.01
CA LEU A 209 -14.91 5.67 2.89
C LEU A 209 -14.32 4.29 2.56
N THR A 210 -15.16 3.31 2.25
CA THR A 210 -14.72 2.00 1.76
C THR A 210 -13.93 2.13 0.45
N ALA A 211 -14.33 3.00 -0.47
CA ALA A 211 -13.58 3.26 -1.70
C ALA A 211 -12.22 3.96 -1.45
N LEU A 212 -12.09 4.72 -0.36
CA LEU A 212 -10.84 5.38 0.01
C LEU A 212 -9.85 4.44 0.72
N LEU A 213 -10.31 3.41 1.44
CA LEU A 213 -9.45 2.52 2.24
C LEU A 213 -8.27 1.91 1.44
N PRO A 214 -8.46 1.32 0.25
CA PRO A 214 -7.34 0.83 -0.55
C PRO A 214 -6.36 1.92 -0.98
N GLN A 215 -6.86 3.14 -1.20
CA GLN A 215 -6.04 4.26 -1.68
C GLN A 215 -5.15 4.82 -0.56
N VAL A 216 -5.68 5.02 0.64
CA VAL A 216 -4.86 5.45 1.79
C VAL A 216 -3.84 4.37 2.18
N HIS A 217 -4.18 3.10 2.06
CA HIS A 217 -3.21 2.03 2.27
C HIS A 217 -2.11 2.04 1.21
N THR A 218 -2.48 2.24 -0.05
CA THR A 218 -1.51 2.41 -1.15
C THR A 218 -0.57 3.59 -0.88
N ALA A 219 -1.07 4.69 -0.31
CA ALA A 219 -0.22 5.82 0.08
C ALA A 219 0.85 5.43 1.11
N VAL A 220 0.52 4.59 2.09
CA VAL A 220 1.50 4.07 3.05
C VAL A 220 2.53 3.17 2.35
N VAL A 221 2.08 2.29 1.43
CA VAL A 221 2.98 1.45 0.62
C VAL A 221 3.92 2.30 -0.24
N ILE A 222 3.44 3.41 -0.81
CA ILE A 222 4.27 4.34 -1.57
C ILE A 222 5.39 4.93 -0.70
N VAL A 223 5.09 5.33 0.53
CA VAL A 223 6.12 5.87 1.44
C VAL A 223 7.16 4.80 1.78
N ALA A 224 6.74 3.56 2.05
CA ALA A 224 7.67 2.45 2.27
C ALA A 224 8.52 2.14 1.02
N ALA A 225 7.93 2.22 -0.18
CA ALA A 225 8.66 2.07 -1.43
C ALA A 225 9.69 3.18 -1.63
N ALA A 226 9.32 4.43 -1.33
CA ALA A 226 10.23 5.56 -1.36
C ALA A 226 11.37 5.42 -0.35
N ALA A 227 11.09 4.95 0.86
CA ALA A 227 12.11 4.66 1.87
C ALA A 227 13.12 3.62 1.37
N ARG A 228 12.66 2.52 0.77
CA ARG A 228 13.57 1.53 0.16
C ARG A 228 14.41 2.14 -0.97
N TYR A 229 13.78 2.91 -1.85
CA TYR A 229 14.46 3.52 -2.99
C TYR A 229 15.55 4.51 -2.51
N TRP A 230 15.27 5.28 -1.46
CA TRP A 230 16.25 6.10 -0.75
C TRP A 230 17.40 5.30 -0.14
N VAL A 231 17.09 4.24 0.61
CA VAL A 231 18.10 3.34 1.20
C VAL A 231 19.00 2.73 0.12
N SER A 232 18.43 2.34 -1.02
CA SER A 232 19.18 1.81 -2.16
C SER A 232 20.10 2.85 -2.80
N GLY A 233 19.63 4.11 -2.89
CA GLY A 233 20.46 5.24 -3.31
C GLY A 233 21.65 5.47 -2.37
N ALA A 234 21.41 5.42 -1.05
CA ALA A 234 22.46 5.53 -0.04
C ALA A 234 23.48 4.38 -0.11
N ALA A 235 23.02 3.16 -0.38
CA ALA A 235 23.88 2.00 -0.58
C ALA A 235 24.82 2.16 -1.78
N ASN A 236 24.30 2.67 -2.91
CA ASN A 236 25.11 2.90 -4.10
C ASN A 236 26.23 3.92 -3.85
N GLU A 237 25.93 5.02 -3.15
CA GLU A 237 26.94 6.01 -2.74
C GLU A 237 27.98 5.40 -1.78
N ALA A 238 27.52 4.63 -0.79
CA ALA A 238 28.40 3.99 0.17
C ALA A 238 29.30 2.90 -0.44
N LEU A 239 28.81 2.18 -1.46
CA LEU A 239 29.60 1.23 -2.24
C LEU A 239 30.66 1.93 -3.08
N ALA A 240 30.32 3.04 -3.73
CA ALA A 240 31.24 3.80 -4.57
C ALA A 240 32.48 4.27 -3.78
N ASP A 241 32.28 4.66 -2.51
CA ASP A 241 33.36 5.10 -1.62
C ASP A 241 33.97 4.00 -0.75
N GLY A 242 33.56 2.74 -0.95
CA GLY A 242 34.09 1.58 -0.22
C GLY A 242 33.72 1.54 1.27
N ARG A 243 32.63 2.20 1.68
CA ARG A 243 32.08 2.15 3.04
C ARG A 243 31.25 0.87 3.28
N LEU A 244 30.62 0.35 2.23
CA LEU A 244 29.95 -0.96 2.20
C LEU A 244 30.68 -1.93 1.27
N LEU A 245 30.50 -3.23 1.50
CA LEU A 245 31.00 -4.30 0.62
C LEU A 245 29.93 -4.81 -0.33
N THR A 246 28.66 -4.80 0.09
CA THR A 246 27.51 -5.17 -0.75
C THR A 246 26.34 -4.20 -0.51
N ALA A 247 25.48 -4.03 -1.51
CA ALA A 247 24.35 -3.11 -1.39
C ALA A 247 23.42 -3.48 -0.23
N ASP A 248 23.21 -4.79 -0.01
CA ASP A 248 22.27 -5.29 0.98
C ASP A 248 22.68 -5.00 2.43
N GLU A 249 23.96 -4.72 2.69
CA GLU A 249 24.45 -4.36 4.03
C GLU A 249 23.79 -3.08 4.57
N VAL A 250 23.33 -2.20 3.67
CA VAL A 250 22.62 -0.97 4.07
C VAL A 250 21.35 -1.28 4.89
N PHE A 251 20.68 -2.40 4.62
CA PHE A 251 19.42 -2.77 5.29
C PHE A 251 19.65 -3.35 6.69
N LEU A 252 20.92 -3.54 7.07
CA LEU A 252 21.34 -3.90 8.42
C LEU A 252 21.68 -2.66 9.26
N LEU A 253 21.62 -1.46 8.68
CA LEU A 253 21.90 -0.22 9.38
C LEU A 253 20.61 0.42 9.88
N GLU A 254 20.66 0.98 11.08
CA GLU A 254 19.60 1.81 11.61
C GLU A 254 19.59 3.19 10.94
N LEU A 255 18.48 3.93 11.05
CA LEU A 255 18.31 5.23 10.39
C LEU A 255 19.42 6.23 10.77
N GLU A 256 19.76 6.34 12.06
CA GLU A 256 20.81 7.27 12.50
C GLU A 256 22.20 6.85 12.04
N GLU A 257 22.46 5.55 11.93
CA GLU A 257 23.73 5.00 11.42
C GLU A 257 23.88 5.28 9.92
N LEU A 258 22.79 5.08 9.18
CA LEU A 258 22.72 5.41 7.75
C LEU A 258 22.93 6.92 7.55
N LYS A 259 22.39 7.76 8.43
CA LYS A 259 22.61 9.20 8.43
C LYS A 259 24.07 9.56 8.72
N GLN A 260 24.69 9.00 9.76
CA GLN A 260 26.12 9.21 10.07
C GLN A 260 27.01 8.78 8.91
N MET A 261 26.67 7.67 8.24
CA MET A 261 27.34 7.27 7.02
C MET A 261 27.16 8.31 5.92
N MET A 262 25.93 8.77 5.67
CA MET A 262 25.64 9.72 4.60
C MET A 262 26.13 11.15 4.87
N THR A 263 26.37 11.56 6.11
CA THR A 263 27.01 12.85 6.45
C THR A 263 28.54 12.77 6.39
N GLY A 264 29.11 11.57 6.22
CA GLY A 264 30.56 11.35 6.18
C GLY A 264 31.22 11.24 7.56
N GLU A 265 30.43 11.21 8.64
CA GLU A 265 30.94 10.92 9.99
C GLU A 265 31.53 9.50 10.05
N TRP A 266 30.97 8.58 9.28
CA TRP A 266 31.56 7.27 8.99
C TRP A 266 32.17 7.26 7.60
N SER A 267 33.49 7.42 7.56
CA SER A 267 34.28 7.64 6.34
C SER A 267 34.92 6.37 5.79
N ASN A 268 34.90 5.26 6.52
CA ASN A 268 35.51 4.00 6.09
C ASN A 268 34.75 2.76 6.57
N VAL A 269 35.03 1.63 5.91
CA VAL A 269 34.40 0.32 6.18
C VAL A 269 34.64 -0.20 7.59
N GLU A 270 35.72 0.20 8.27
CA GLU A 270 36.04 -0.31 9.62
C GLU A 270 35.06 0.22 10.67
N GLN A 271 34.41 1.36 10.42
CA GLN A 271 33.36 1.92 11.27
C GLN A 271 32.01 1.19 11.07
N VAL A 272 31.70 0.78 9.83
CA VAL A 272 30.40 0.19 9.47
C VAL A 272 30.36 -1.31 9.70
N ARG A 273 31.45 -2.00 9.35
CA ARG A 273 31.52 -3.48 9.31
C ARG A 273 31.20 -4.17 10.64
N PRO A 274 31.67 -3.71 11.81
CA PRO A 274 31.34 -4.36 13.08
C PRO A 274 29.82 -4.44 13.34
N LEU A 275 29.07 -3.41 12.93
CA LEU A 275 27.62 -3.35 13.10
C LEU A 275 26.90 -4.32 12.14
N VAL A 276 27.33 -4.34 10.88
CA VAL A 276 26.85 -5.27 9.87
C VAL A 276 27.08 -6.72 10.29
N GLU A 277 28.28 -7.05 10.77
CA GLU A 277 28.63 -8.40 11.23
C GLU A 277 27.83 -8.82 12.46
N ALA A 278 27.62 -7.91 13.41
CA ALA A 278 26.83 -8.18 14.60
C ALA A 278 25.35 -8.50 14.29
N ARG A 279 24.77 -7.86 13.27
CA ARG A 279 23.35 -8.05 12.89
C ARG A 279 23.10 -9.16 11.86
N ARG A 280 24.16 -9.75 11.31
CA ARG A 280 24.05 -10.94 10.44
C ARG A 280 23.87 -12.24 11.22
N GLN A 281 24.25 -12.26 12.49
CA GLN A 281 24.19 -13.43 13.38
C GLN A 281 22.80 -13.62 13.98
#